data_AF-A0A3L7P8E4-F1
#
_entry.id   AF-A0A3L7P8E4-F1
#
_cell.length_a   1.000
_cell.length_b   1.000
_cell.length_c   1.000
_cell.angle_alpha   90.00
_cell.angle_beta   90.00
_cell.angle_gamma   90.00
#
_symmetry.space_group_name_H-M   'P 1'
#
loop_
_entity.id
_entity.type
_entity.pdbx_description
1 polymer ?
#
loop_
_entity_poly.entity_id
_entity_poly.type
_entity_poly.pdbx_seq_one_letter_code
_entity_poly.pdbx_strand_id
1 'polypeptide(L)'
;MDANQGPASYATTQGETVYFHQELHTMRRSLAAVSILAWAFICSESAWAQNSLEKNRKHYFPPERVSVLPVVFTPKGEKAPRKELDGIVLRHLKWTQRRYGELLGTTFEIEDKIRRVRGKKTLNEYRERDGNAVLDFAAELLQEFGYNRFNCPHVFLIVVANSKDDWPIGVGSVLNGGYNTGGGATMMSTDVFTKKPNTQSTLEHELGHTFGLPHVDAYGIEMTGNNPSLMSYNQAHWTRGFEPSLQPAAMIPEDIRALALNDRLIPNLEFSSTKDVPDGYKLFWTPIPLAPIKMEGQPDYTIEVKSNAGSAFNSKVESCVVGYFRQSPGPDIYFDAGSMWHSEPVAENVTLDLTFPFPVELTKIRLYSGHSGQYHPVKAFSVSASTETGDQKPLANHEMASFDGEVTFASTESQHWHLELTPGESKAIVLRGLRFYSGTTEVFPPQLCLVE
;
A
#
# COMPACT_ATOMS: atom_id res chain seq x y z
N MET A 1 -66.27 -60.74 -31.68
CA MET A 1 -65.30 -61.52 -32.47
C MET A 1 -64.06 -61.59 -31.61
N ASP A 2 -64.10 -62.40 -30.55
CA ASP A 2 -63.69 -63.82 -30.53
C ASP A 2 -62.16 -63.92 -30.67
N ALA A 3 -61.39 -64.72 -29.96
CA ALA A 3 -61.53 -65.69 -28.87
C ALA A 3 -60.05 -66.09 -28.59
N ASN A 4 -59.55 -66.07 -27.35
CA ASN A 4 -59.41 -67.24 -26.47
C ASN A 4 -58.03 -67.96 -26.56
N GLN A 5 -57.65 -68.54 -25.40
CA GLN A 5 -56.60 -69.56 -25.11
C GLN A 5 -55.24 -69.10 -24.52
N GLY A 6 -55.08 -69.33 -23.21
CA GLY A 6 -53.82 -69.86 -22.62
C GLY A 6 -53.84 -71.41 -22.63
N PRO A 7 -53.06 -72.16 -21.81
CA PRO A 7 -52.07 -71.81 -20.78
C PRO A 7 -50.75 -72.66 -20.83
N ALA A 8 -49.79 -72.44 -19.91
CA ALA A 8 -49.07 -73.46 -19.11
C ALA A 8 -47.79 -72.94 -18.41
N SER A 9 -47.56 -73.47 -17.21
CA SER A 9 -46.56 -73.21 -16.15
C SER A 9 -45.12 -73.62 -16.45
N TYR A 10 -44.12 -73.09 -15.72
CA TYR A 10 -43.16 -73.85 -14.87
C TYR A 10 -42.14 -72.96 -14.10
N ALA A 11 -41.97 -73.28 -12.81
CA ALA A 11 -40.76 -73.29 -11.96
C ALA A 11 -39.87 -72.05 -11.68
N THR A 12 -39.96 -71.58 -10.43
CA THR A 12 -38.90 -71.27 -9.42
C THR A 12 -37.41 -71.25 -9.81
N THR A 13 -36.72 -70.15 -9.45
CA THR A 13 -35.64 -70.12 -8.43
C THR A 13 -35.34 -68.69 -7.95
N GLN A 14 -35.40 -68.48 -6.63
CA GLN A 14 -34.80 -67.36 -5.90
C GLN A 14 -33.31 -67.66 -5.66
N GLY A 15 -32.45 -66.63 -5.65
CA GLY A 15 -31.09 -66.75 -5.14
C GLY A 15 -30.17 -65.57 -5.47
N GLU A 16 -29.93 -64.73 -4.46
CA GLU A 16 -28.70 -63.96 -4.22
C GLU A 16 -28.36 -62.77 -5.13
N THR A 17 -28.75 -61.56 -4.68
CA THR A 17 -28.07 -60.31 -5.05
C THR A 17 -28.12 -59.32 -3.90
N VAL A 18 -27.46 -59.64 -2.78
CA VAL A 18 -27.31 -58.70 -1.65
C VAL A 18 -25.90 -58.82 -1.09
N TYR A 19 -24.86 -58.47 -1.86
CA TYR A 19 -23.53 -58.19 -1.32
C TYR A 19 -22.72 -57.11 -2.07
N PHE A 20 -23.20 -56.57 -3.20
CA PHE A 20 -22.44 -55.60 -4.00
C PHE A 20 -22.70 -54.11 -3.70
N HIS A 21 -23.71 -53.77 -2.90
CA HIS A 21 -24.07 -52.36 -2.68
C HIS A 21 -23.38 -51.70 -1.47
N GLN A 22 -22.71 -52.47 -0.61
CA GLN A 22 -22.09 -51.91 0.60
C GLN A 22 -20.62 -51.50 0.39
N GLU A 23 -19.88 -52.10 -0.55
CA GLU A 23 -18.48 -51.74 -0.83
C GLU A 23 -18.30 -50.46 -1.67
N LEU A 24 -19.26 -50.15 -2.55
CA LEU A 24 -19.22 -48.93 -3.38
C LEU A 24 -19.43 -47.65 -2.56
N HIS A 25 -20.14 -47.71 -1.44
CA HIS A 25 -20.31 -46.57 -0.54
C HIS A 25 -19.07 -46.30 0.33
N THR A 26 -18.33 -47.33 0.73
CA THR A 26 -17.06 -47.19 1.45
C THR A 26 -15.96 -46.66 0.54
N MET A 27 -15.86 -47.11 -0.72
CA MET A 27 -14.87 -46.55 -1.67
C MET A 27 -15.12 -45.07 -2.00
N ARG A 28 -16.37 -44.64 -2.16
CA ARG A 28 -16.69 -43.21 -2.42
C ARG A 28 -16.39 -42.31 -1.21
N ARG A 29 -16.57 -42.80 0.02
CA ARG A 29 -16.20 -42.05 1.23
C ARG A 29 -14.68 -41.96 1.42
N SER A 30 -13.94 -43.01 1.07
CA SER A 30 -12.47 -42.99 1.10
C SER A 30 -11.87 -42.06 0.05
N LEU A 31 -12.42 -42.02 -1.17
CA LEU A 31 -11.96 -41.08 -2.20
C LEU A 31 -12.23 -39.61 -1.81
N ALA A 32 -13.41 -39.30 -1.29
CA ALA A 32 -13.72 -37.94 -0.81
C ALA A 32 -12.84 -37.51 0.38
N ALA A 33 -12.55 -38.42 1.32
CA ALA A 33 -11.66 -38.14 2.44
C ALA A 33 -10.22 -37.90 2.00
N VAL A 34 -9.72 -38.66 1.02
CA VAL A 34 -8.38 -38.49 0.45
C VAL A 34 -8.28 -37.17 -0.33
N SER A 35 -9.31 -36.77 -1.07
CA SER A 35 -9.33 -35.48 -1.77
C SER A 35 -9.35 -34.28 -0.81
N ILE A 36 -10.09 -34.37 0.31
CA ILE A 36 -10.14 -33.32 1.33
C ILE A 36 -8.80 -33.23 2.07
N LEU A 37 -8.16 -34.36 2.39
CA LEU A 37 -6.84 -34.39 3.01
C LEU A 37 -5.76 -33.85 2.08
N ALA A 38 -5.81 -34.18 0.77
CA ALA A 38 -4.88 -33.64 -0.21
C ALA A 38 -5.03 -32.12 -0.39
N TRP A 39 -6.26 -31.60 -0.43
CA TRP A 39 -6.51 -30.16 -0.46
C TRP A 39 -6.06 -29.46 0.83
N ALA A 40 -6.33 -30.05 2.00
CA ALA A 40 -5.85 -29.52 3.27
C ALA A 40 -4.32 -29.50 3.35
N PHE A 41 -3.64 -30.53 2.82
CA PHE A 41 -2.17 -30.59 2.76
C PHE A 41 -1.60 -29.52 1.83
N ILE A 42 -2.15 -29.37 0.62
CA ILE A 42 -1.71 -28.36 -0.36
C ILE A 42 -1.92 -26.93 0.16
N CYS A 43 -3.07 -26.66 0.79
CA CYS A 43 -3.34 -25.35 1.41
C CYS A 43 -2.49 -25.09 2.67
N SER A 44 -2.08 -26.14 3.39
CA SER A 44 -1.21 -26.01 4.57
C SER A 44 0.26 -25.77 4.19
N GLU A 45 0.76 -26.41 3.13
CA GLU A 45 2.11 -26.18 2.62
C GLU A 45 2.24 -24.79 2.00
N SER A 46 1.21 -24.27 1.31
CA SER A 46 1.24 -22.90 0.80
C SER A 46 1.27 -21.85 1.92
N ALA A 47 0.48 -22.04 2.98
CA ALA A 47 0.47 -21.14 4.13
C ALA A 47 1.76 -21.21 4.97
N TRP A 48 2.39 -22.38 5.06
CA TRP A 48 3.67 -22.54 5.76
C TRP A 48 4.87 -22.04 4.92
N ALA A 49 4.83 -22.23 3.60
CA ALA A 49 5.79 -21.65 2.66
C ALA A 49 5.71 -20.12 2.64
N GLN A 50 4.50 -19.53 2.63
CA GLN A 50 4.32 -18.08 2.77
C GLN A 50 4.81 -17.56 4.13
N ASN A 51 4.46 -18.23 5.24
CA ASN A 51 4.94 -17.83 6.58
C ASN A 51 6.47 -17.95 6.76
N SER A 52 7.12 -18.91 6.09
CA SER A 52 8.59 -19.08 6.13
C SER A 52 9.33 -18.11 5.21
N LEU A 53 8.74 -17.74 4.07
CA LEU A 53 9.23 -16.67 3.19
C LEU A 53 9.06 -15.29 3.84
N GLU A 54 7.95 -15.06 4.56
CA GLU A 54 7.73 -13.81 5.29
C GLU A 54 8.66 -13.65 6.50
N LYS A 55 8.99 -14.73 7.20
CA LYS A 55 9.98 -14.70 8.29
C LYS A 55 11.40 -14.35 7.85
N ASN A 56 11.73 -14.59 6.58
CA ASN A 56 13.02 -14.25 5.97
C ASN A 56 12.96 -13.01 5.07
N ARG A 57 11.79 -12.37 4.93
CA ARG A 57 11.68 -11.14 4.14
C ARG A 57 12.47 -10.06 4.86
N LYS A 58 13.50 -9.56 4.18
CA LYS A 58 14.32 -8.47 4.69
C LYS A 58 13.40 -7.33 5.10
N HIS A 59 13.73 -6.69 6.23
CA HIS A 59 12.88 -5.78 6.98
C HIS A 59 12.38 -4.53 6.20
N TYR A 60 12.68 -4.38 4.92
CA TYR A 60 12.40 -3.20 4.11
C TYR A 60 11.62 -3.48 2.84
N PHE A 61 11.26 -4.74 2.58
CA PHE A 61 10.37 -5.03 1.47
C PHE A 61 8.95 -4.61 1.80
N PRO A 62 8.31 -3.79 0.95
CA PRO A 62 6.88 -3.58 1.08
C PRO A 62 6.16 -4.92 0.89
N PRO A 63 5.06 -5.16 1.63
CA PRO A 63 4.27 -6.36 1.48
C PRO A 63 3.62 -6.40 0.08
N GLU A 64 3.34 -7.58 -0.43
CA GLU A 64 2.65 -7.74 -1.73
C GLU A 64 1.19 -7.28 -1.65
N ARG A 65 0.58 -7.44 -0.48
CA ARG A 65 -0.79 -7.04 -0.16
C ARG A 65 -0.85 -6.35 1.17
N VAL A 66 -1.81 -5.45 1.31
CA VAL A 66 -2.12 -4.74 2.56
C VAL A 66 -3.59 -4.96 2.88
N SER A 67 -3.87 -5.43 4.10
CA SER A 67 -5.23 -5.61 4.63
C SER A 67 -5.52 -4.61 5.75
N VAL A 68 -6.79 -4.30 6.00
CA VAL A 68 -7.18 -3.49 7.16
C VAL A 68 -7.28 -4.41 8.39
N LEU A 69 -6.41 -4.18 9.38
CA LEU A 69 -6.41 -4.89 10.66
C LEU A 69 -7.10 -4.05 11.74
N PRO A 70 -8.29 -4.45 12.22
CA PRO A 70 -8.93 -3.78 13.33
C PRO A 70 -8.29 -4.16 14.68
N VAL A 71 -7.94 -3.15 15.46
CA VAL A 71 -7.26 -3.29 16.76
C VAL A 71 -7.99 -2.48 17.83
N VAL A 72 -8.47 -3.13 18.89
CA VAL A 72 -8.91 -2.43 20.10
C VAL A 72 -7.70 -2.17 20.98
N PHE A 73 -7.30 -0.90 21.04
CA PHE A 73 -6.14 -0.45 21.80
C PHE A 73 -6.58 0.10 23.16
N THR A 74 -6.03 -0.43 24.25
CA THR A 74 -6.36 0.00 25.62
C THR A 74 -5.17 0.75 26.21
N PRO A 75 -5.17 2.10 26.27
CA PRO A 75 -4.12 2.87 26.92
C PRO A 75 -3.92 2.43 28.38
N LYS A 76 -2.71 2.69 28.90
CA LYS A 76 -2.37 2.37 30.29
C LYS A 76 -3.34 3.06 31.26
N GLY A 77 -3.91 2.26 32.16
CA GLY A 77 -4.87 2.74 33.16
C GLY A 77 -6.32 2.81 32.69
N GLU A 78 -6.59 2.72 31.38
CA GLU A 78 -7.96 2.65 30.86
C GLU A 78 -8.55 1.25 31.03
N LYS A 79 -9.88 1.19 31.15
CA LYS A 79 -10.60 -0.08 31.27
C LYS A 79 -10.76 -0.69 29.87
N ALA A 80 -10.37 -1.96 29.74
CA ALA A 80 -10.56 -2.70 28.51
C ALA A 80 -12.06 -2.72 28.10
N PRO A 81 -12.40 -2.37 26.85
CA PRO A 81 -13.77 -2.44 26.36
C PRO A 81 -14.29 -3.87 26.35
N ARG A 82 -15.61 -4.06 26.44
CA ARG A 82 -16.22 -5.39 26.38
C ARG A 82 -16.08 -6.01 24.99
N LYS A 83 -16.25 -7.33 24.88
CA LYS A 83 -16.06 -8.07 23.61
C LYS A 83 -17.14 -7.81 22.57
N GLU A 84 -18.31 -7.35 22.97
CA GLU A 84 -19.41 -7.02 22.07
C GLU A 84 -19.04 -5.87 21.11
N LEU A 85 -18.10 -5.01 21.52
CA LEU A 85 -17.53 -3.97 20.65
C LEU A 85 -16.94 -4.56 19.37
N ASP A 86 -16.36 -5.77 19.43
CA ASP A 86 -15.69 -6.39 18.30
C ASP A 86 -16.66 -6.60 17.14
N GLY A 87 -17.90 -7.03 17.44
CA GLY A 87 -18.95 -7.20 16.45
C GLY A 87 -19.41 -5.87 15.82
N ILE A 88 -19.43 -4.78 16.60
CA ILE A 88 -19.81 -3.45 16.13
C ILE A 88 -18.75 -2.91 15.16
N VAL A 89 -17.47 -3.01 15.54
CA VAL A 89 -16.33 -2.55 14.73
C VAL A 89 -16.26 -3.32 13.41
N LEU A 90 -16.33 -4.65 13.45
CA LEU A 90 -16.33 -5.47 12.23
C LEU A 90 -17.53 -5.19 11.32
N ARG A 91 -18.70 -4.89 11.90
CA ARG A 91 -19.87 -4.53 11.10
C ARG A 91 -19.67 -3.22 10.33
N HIS A 92 -19.13 -2.19 10.98
CA HIS A 92 -18.77 -0.93 10.31
C HIS A 92 -17.70 -1.15 9.24
N LEU A 93 -16.64 -1.88 9.56
CA LEU A 93 -15.56 -2.14 8.61
C LEU A 93 -16.04 -2.92 7.38
N LYS A 94 -16.88 -3.94 7.55
CA LYS A 94 -17.51 -4.69 6.44
C LYS A 94 -18.44 -3.84 5.60
N TRP A 95 -19.13 -2.88 6.22
CA TRP A 95 -19.91 -1.90 5.46
C TRP A 95 -18.97 -1.03 4.63
N THR A 96 -17.93 -0.42 5.23
CA THR A 96 -16.98 0.42 4.51
C THR A 96 -16.35 -0.33 3.33
N GLN A 97 -15.91 -1.58 3.54
CA GLN A 97 -15.38 -2.43 2.47
C GLN A 97 -16.38 -2.61 1.33
N ARG A 98 -17.65 -2.89 1.65
CA ARG A 98 -18.71 -3.00 0.63
C ARG A 98 -18.90 -1.68 -0.11
N ARG A 99 -18.90 -0.55 0.60
CA ARG A 99 -19.11 0.77 0.01
C ARG A 99 -18.00 1.13 -0.98
N TYR A 100 -16.75 0.86 -0.64
CA TYR A 100 -15.62 0.99 -1.58
C TYR A 100 -15.81 0.08 -2.79
N GLY A 101 -16.25 -1.17 -2.58
CA GLY A 101 -16.58 -2.12 -3.65
C GLY A 101 -17.65 -1.61 -4.62
N GLU A 102 -18.71 -0.99 -4.10
CA GLU A 102 -19.77 -0.37 -4.92
C GLU A 102 -19.26 0.81 -5.74
N LEU A 103 -18.36 1.62 -5.16
CA LEU A 103 -17.83 2.84 -5.78
C LEU A 103 -16.75 2.56 -6.83
N LEU A 104 -15.96 1.51 -6.64
CA LEU A 104 -14.75 1.25 -7.42
C LEU A 104 -14.83 -0.01 -8.29
N GLY A 105 -15.81 -0.89 -8.04
CA GLY A 105 -15.90 -2.22 -8.67
C GLY A 105 -14.90 -3.26 -8.12
N THR A 106 -14.00 -2.83 -7.24
CA THR A 106 -13.05 -3.64 -6.45
C THR A 106 -12.92 -3.03 -5.05
N THR A 107 -12.31 -3.71 -4.09
CA THR A 107 -12.18 -3.22 -2.72
C THR A 107 -10.93 -3.74 -2.02
N PHE A 108 -10.64 -3.18 -0.86
CA PHE A 108 -9.54 -3.59 0.01
C PHE A 108 -9.89 -4.86 0.81
N GLU A 109 -8.88 -5.56 1.33
CA GLU A 109 -9.05 -6.73 2.19
C GLU A 109 -9.16 -6.34 3.67
N ILE A 110 -9.85 -7.15 4.48
CA ILE A 110 -10.00 -6.93 5.92
C ILE A 110 -9.63 -8.19 6.71
N GLU A 111 -9.02 -7.99 7.86
CA GLU A 111 -8.78 -9.07 8.82
C GLU A 111 -10.03 -9.29 9.68
N ASP A 112 -10.61 -10.49 9.63
CA ASP A 112 -11.82 -10.83 10.39
C ASP A 112 -11.59 -10.92 11.91
N LYS A 113 -10.33 -11.02 12.35
CA LYS A 113 -9.97 -11.15 13.76
C LYS A 113 -9.47 -9.85 14.35
N ILE A 114 -10.29 -9.24 15.21
CA ILE A 114 -9.87 -8.08 16.00
C ILE A 114 -8.75 -8.46 16.96
N ARG A 115 -7.69 -7.64 16.95
CA ARG A 115 -6.60 -7.70 17.93
C ARG A 115 -6.92 -6.79 19.10
N ARG A 116 -6.47 -7.16 20.29
CA ARG A 116 -6.64 -6.37 21.51
C ARG A 116 -5.28 -6.15 22.13
N VAL A 117 -4.84 -4.90 22.19
CA VAL A 117 -3.49 -4.52 22.62
C VAL A 117 -3.58 -3.57 23.80
N ARG A 118 -2.64 -3.69 24.74
CA ARG A 118 -2.49 -2.75 25.86
C ARG A 118 -1.34 -1.80 25.57
N GLY A 119 -1.64 -0.51 25.60
CA GLY A 119 -0.65 0.54 25.39
C GLY A 119 0.28 0.74 26.58
N LYS A 120 1.44 1.29 26.28
CA LYS A 120 2.47 1.61 27.28
C LYS A 120 2.22 2.95 27.96
N LYS A 121 1.61 3.90 27.24
CA LYS A 121 1.31 5.25 27.71
C LYS A 121 -0.16 5.37 28.13
N THR A 122 -0.43 6.30 29.03
CA THR A 122 -1.79 6.70 29.42
C THR A 122 -2.48 7.45 28.29
N LEU A 123 -3.81 7.54 28.34
CA LEU A 123 -4.59 8.27 27.33
C LEU A 123 -4.16 9.74 27.21
N ASN A 124 -3.83 10.40 28.34
CA ASN A 124 -3.40 11.80 28.35
C ASN A 124 -2.04 11.99 27.67
N GLU A 125 -1.08 11.09 27.90
CA GLU A 125 0.24 11.15 27.24
C GLU A 125 0.12 11.03 25.71
N TYR A 126 -0.84 10.25 25.19
CA TYR A 126 -1.12 10.26 23.75
C TYR A 126 -1.77 11.56 23.29
N ARG A 127 -2.72 12.12 24.06
CA ARG A 127 -3.41 13.39 23.73
C ARG A 127 -2.46 14.57 23.62
N GLU A 128 -1.43 14.62 24.45
CA GLU A 128 -0.44 15.70 24.46
C GLU A 128 0.34 15.82 23.15
N ARG A 129 0.31 14.79 22.29
CA ARG A 129 0.96 14.81 20.97
C ARG A 129 0.08 15.31 19.82
N ASP A 130 -1.13 15.76 20.15
CA ASP A 130 -2.16 16.29 19.23
C ASP A 130 -2.31 15.39 17.98
N GLY A 131 -2.67 15.91 16.79
CA GLY A 131 -2.89 15.15 15.55
C GLY A 131 -1.85 14.08 15.16
N ASN A 132 -0.69 14.02 15.82
CA ASN A 132 0.31 12.96 15.65
C ASN A 132 0.07 11.72 16.55
N ALA A 133 -0.93 11.71 17.42
CA ALA A 133 -1.17 10.60 18.34
C ALA A 133 -1.37 9.25 17.63
N VAL A 134 -1.99 9.25 16.43
CA VAL A 134 -2.15 8.05 15.60
C VAL A 134 -0.83 7.36 15.27
N LEU A 135 0.26 8.13 15.17
CA LEU A 135 1.60 7.65 14.86
C LEU A 135 2.24 6.96 16.07
N ASP A 136 2.01 7.49 17.27
CA ASP A 136 2.47 6.86 18.51
C ASP A 136 1.76 5.51 18.72
N PHE A 137 0.45 5.45 18.46
CA PHE A 137 -0.27 4.18 18.48
C PHE A 137 0.26 3.21 17.40
N ALA A 138 0.44 3.68 16.17
CA ALA A 138 0.96 2.87 15.08
C ALA A 138 2.37 2.33 15.40
N ALA A 139 3.26 3.14 15.94
CA ALA A 139 4.62 2.73 16.33
C ALA A 139 4.60 1.63 17.40
N GLU A 140 3.72 1.74 18.41
CA GLU A 140 3.55 0.68 19.42
C GLU A 140 2.99 -0.61 18.81
N LEU A 141 2.05 -0.51 17.87
CA LEU A 141 1.47 -1.67 17.18
C LEU A 141 2.47 -2.36 16.24
N LEU A 142 3.28 -1.59 15.52
CA LEU A 142 4.38 -2.13 14.72
C LEU A 142 5.31 -2.96 15.60
N GLN A 143 5.73 -2.41 16.75
CA GLN A 143 6.57 -3.13 17.70
C GLN A 143 5.87 -4.38 18.28
N GLU A 144 4.62 -4.27 18.70
CA GLU A 144 3.83 -5.38 19.26
C GLU A 144 3.71 -6.56 18.28
N PHE A 145 3.51 -6.27 17.00
CA PHE A 145 3.35 -7.30 15.98
C PHE A 145 4.66 -7.71 15.28
N GLY A 146 5.81 -7.13 15.67
CA GLY A 146 7.12 -7.44 15.09
C GLY A 146 7.30 -6.92 13.66
N TYR A 147 6.54 -5.89 13.28
CA TYR A 147 6.68 -5.18 12.01
C TYR A 147 7.49 -3.90 12.18
N ASN A 148 7.86 -3.32 11.05
CA ASN A 148 8.25 -1.92 10.95
C ASN A 148 7.43 -1.25 9.86
N ARG A 149 7.63 0.06 9.67
CA ARG A 149 6.88 0.86 8.70
C ARG A 149 6.94 0.35 7.25
N PHE A 150 8.00 -0.36 6.87
CA PHE A 150 8.23 -0.82 5.50
C PHE A 150 7.55 -2.15 5.22
N ASN A 151 7.68 -3.11 6.15
CA ASN A 151 7.20 -4.48 5.95
C ASN A 151 5.81 -4.76 6.55
N CYS A 152 5.15 -3.75 7.12
CA CYS A 152 3.83 -3.94 7.73
C CYS A 152 2.76 -4.29 6.67
N PRO A 153 2.14 -5.48 6.74
CA PRO A 153 1.11 -5.90 5.78
C PRO A 153 -0.28 -5.32 6.11
N HIS A 154 -0.34 -4.28 6.94
CA HIS A 154 -1.61 -3.81 7.48
C HIS A 154 -1.77 -2.29 7.43
N VAL A 155 -3.01 -1.88 7.17
CA VAL A 155 -3.56 -0.61 7.66
C VAL A 155 -4.20 -0.89 9.03
N PHE A 156 -3.74 -0.23 10.09
CA PHE A 156 -4.35 -0.39 11.41
C PHE A 156 -5.62 0.46 11.53
N LEU A 157 -6.76 -0.16 11.79
CA LEU A 157 -7.96 0.52 12.30
C LEU A 157 -7.93 0.46 13.84
N ILE A 158 -7.47 1.54 14.47
CA ILE A 158 -7.19 1.60 15.90
C ILE A 158 -8.41 2.13 16.65
N VAL A 159 -9.10 1.25 17.37
CA VAL A 159 -10.21 1.57 18.25
C VAL A 159 -9.68 1.88 19.65
N VAL A 160 -9.52 3.16 19.96
CA VAL A 160 -8.92 3.61 21.22
C VAL A 160 -9.95 3.52 22.35
N ALA A 161 -9.63 2.73 23.37
CA ALA A 161 -10.43 2.66 24.59
C ALA A 161 -10.42 4.01 25.29
N ASN A 162 -11.57 4.68 25.24
CA ASN A 162 -11.80 5.93 25.93
C ASN A 162 -13.26 5.96 26.38
N SER A 163 -13.46 5.92 27.68
CA SER A 163 -14.80 5.90 28.29
C SER A 163 -15.29 7.28 28.72
N LYS A 164 -14.44 8.32 28.61
CA LYS A 164 -14.70 9.65 29.15
C LYS A 164 -15.31 10.59 28.11
N ASP A 165 -14.84 10.52 26.87
CA ASP A 165 -15.26 11.37 25.78
C ASP A 165 -15.02 10.69 24.41
N ASP A 166 -15.29 11.41 23.32
CA ASP A 166 -15.22 10.91 21.95
C ASP A 166 -13.84 11.01 21.31
N TRP A 167 -12.80 11.46 22.03
CA TRP A 167 -11.45 11.58 21.46
C TRP A 167 -10.75 10.21 21.34
N PRO A 168 -10.07 9.91 20.22
CA PRO A 168 -10.06 10.65 18.97
C PRO A 168 -11.36 10.43 18.18
N ILE A 169 -11.83 11.47 17.47
CA ILE A 169 -13.03 11.38 16.62
C ILE A 169 -12.72 10.63 15.32
N GLY A 170 -11.57 10.96 14.72
CA GLY A 170 -11.07 10.39 13.47
C GLY A 170 -9.77 11.09 13.09
N VAL A 171 -8.77 10.31 12.69
CA VAL A 171 -7.58 10.77 11.97
C VAL A 171 -6.98 9.57 11.26
N GLY A 172 -6.48 9.77 10.04
CA GLY A 172 -5.85 8.74 9.22
C GLY A 172 -4.54 9.23 8.62
N SER A 173 -3.58 8.33 8.47
CA SER A 173 -2.32 8.60 7.79
C SER A 173 -1.76 7.34 7.14
N VAL A 174 -1.02 7.53 6.05
CA VAL A 174 -0.09 6.54 5.50
C VAL A 174 1.17 6.47 6.35
N LEU A 175 1.83 5.30 6.41
CA LEU A 175 3.10 5.17 7.14
C LEU A 175 4.26 5.78 6.34
N ASN A 176 4.38 5.46 5.05
CA ASN A 176 5.56 5.80 4.23
C ASN A 176 5.32 6.94 3.24
N GLY A 177 4.17 7.61 3.29
CA GLY A 177 3.78 8.59 2.27
C GLY A 177 3.44 7.93 0.94
N GLY A 178 2.94 8.70 -0.01
CA GLY A 178 2.72 8.22 -1.38
C GLY A 178 1.67 7.14 -1.54
N TYR A 179 1.70 6.52 -2.72
CA TYR A 179 0.85 5.41 -3.10
C TYR A 179 1.66 4.12 -3.19
N ASN A 180 1.06 2.98 -2.83
CA ASN A 180 1.69 1.66 -2.95
C ASN A 180 2.96 1.43 -2.10
N THR A 181 3.19 2.25 -1.08
CA THR A 181 4.42 2.25 -0.27
C THR A 181 4.31 1.41 1.02
N GLY A 182 3.16 0.80 1.30
CA GLY A 182 2.95 -0.08 2.45
C GLY A 182 1.68 0.26 3.24
N GLY A 183 1.76 0.08 4.56
CA GLY A 183 0.64 0.23 5.48
C GLY A 183 0.23 1.67 5.82
N GLY A 184 -0.74 1.76 6.73
CA GLY A 184 -1.31 3.02 7.22
C GLY A 184 -1.88 2.84 8.62
N ALA A 185 -2.40 3.91 9.21
CA ALA A 185 -3.12 3.83 10.47
C ALA A 185 -4.20 4.90 10.55
N THR A 186 -5.35 4.51 11.05
CA THR A 186 -6.41 5.42 11.47
C THR A 186 -6.80 5.12 12.91
N MET A 187 -7.27 6.12 13.65
CA MET A 187 -7.79 5.93 15.00
C MET A 187 -9.13 6.61 15.24
N MET A 188 -10.00 5.91 15.96
CA MET A 188 -11.30 6.40 16.42
C MET A 188 -11.59 5.82 17.80
N SER A 189 -12.29 6.56 18.65
CA SER A 189 -12.57 6.11 20.02
C SER A 189 -13.69 5.06 20.09
N THR A 190 -13.72 4.32 21.19
CA THR A 190 -14.86 3.45 21.53
C THR A 190 -16.19 4.18 21.55
N ASP A 191 -16.20 5.44 21.98
CA ASP A 191 -17.41 6.27 22.03
C ASP A 191 -17.89 6.64 20.63
N VAL A 192 -16.98 6.88 19.67
CA VAL A 192 -17.37 7.09 18.27
C VAL A 192 -18.09 5.85 17.75
N PHE A 193 -17.49 4.67 17.86
CA PHE A 193 -18.12 3.44 17.36
C PHE A 193 -19.48 3.09 17.99
N THR A 194 -19.74 3.54 19.21
CA THR A 194 -20.93 3.11 19.96
C THR A 194 -22.00 4.18 20.14
N LYS A 195 -21.65 5.46 20.01
CA LYS A 195 -22.56 6.57 20.32
C LYS A 195 -22.73 7.57 19.18
N LYS A 196 -21.76 7.70 18.26
CA LYS A 196 -21.84 8.70 17.20
C LYS A 196 -22.68 8.19 16.02
N PRO A 197 -23.65 8.97 15.52
CA PRO A 197 -24.44 8.57 14.38
C PRO A 197 -23.64 8.59 13.06
N ASN A 198 -22.66 9.49 12.92
CA ASN A 198 -21.90 9.65 11.67
C ASN A 198 -20.67 8.73 11.56
N THR A 199 -20.52 7.74 12.45
CA THR A 199 -19.37 6.83 12.51
C THR A 199 -19.03 6.17 11.18
N GLN A 200 -20.03 5.72 10.43
CA GLN A 200 -19.80 5.03 9.16
C GLN A 200 -19.17 5.97 8.12
N SER A 201 -19.70 7.17 7.93
CA SER A 201 -19.10 8.19 7.04
C SER A 201 -17.71 8.63 7.52
N THR A 202 -17.49 8.76 8.84
CA THR A 202 -16.17 9.10 9.37
C THR A 202 -15.17 7.99 9.10
N LEU A 203 -15.52 6.73 9.36
CA LEU A 203 -14.62 5.60 9.11
C LEU A 203 -14.25 5.48 7.63
N GLU A 204 -15.21 5.68 6.73
CA GLU A 204 -14.94 5.73 5.30
C GLU A 204 -13.91 6.80 4.95
N HIS A 205 -14.12 8.04 5.43
CA HIS A 205 -13.22 9.17 5.21
C HIS A 205 -11.80 8.90 5.73
N GLU A 206 -11.67 8.45 6.98
CA GLU A 206 -10.38 8.23 7.60
C GLU A 206 -9.61 7.07 6.95
N LEU A 207 -10.31 6.01 6.51
CA LEU A 207 -9.67 4.96 5.72
C LEU A 207 -9.18 5.50 4.37
N GLY A 208 -9.91 6.41 3.74
CA GLY A 208 -9.43 7.14 2.55
C GLY A 208 -8.06 7.77 2.75
N HIS A 209 -7.82 8.44 3.88
CA HIS A 209 -6.49 8.97 4.22
C HIS A 209 -5.42 7.88 4.35
N THR A 210 -5.74 6.77 5.01
CA THR A 210 -4.80 5.64 5.12
C THR A 210 -4.50 4.98 3.78
N PHE A 211 -5.34 5.21 2.78
CA PHE A 211 -5.19 4.68 1.43
C PHE A 211 -4.44 5.64 0.50
N GLY A 212 -4.02 6.80 1.02
CA GLY A 212 -3.23 7.81 0.32
C GLY A 212 -4.03 9.00 -0.21
N LEU A 213 -5.33 9.12 0.11
CA LEU A 213 -6.14 10.23 -0.36
C LEU A 213 -5.96 11.48 0.51
N PRO A 214 -5.60 12.64 -0.06
CA PRO A 214 -5.68 13.90 0.65
C PRO A 214 -7.13 14.38 0.72
N HIS A 215 -7.35 15.44 1.49
CA HIS A 215 -8.56 16.25 1.38
C HIS A 215 -8.66 16.90 0.00
N VAL A 216 -9.88 17.06 -0.51
CA VAL A 216 -10.16 17.61 -1.86
C VAL A 216 -9.68 19.05 -2.09
N ASP A 217 -9.46 19.83 -1.02
CA ASP A 217 -8.91 21.18 -1.09
C ASP A 217 -7.45 21.20 -1.53
N ALA A 218 -6.73 20.09 -1.36
CA ALA A 218 -5.40 19.90 -1.96
C ALA A 218 -5.45 20.06 -3.49
N TYR A 219 -6.56 19.70 -4.13
CA TYR A 219 -6.79 19.88 -5.57
C TYR A 219 -7.44 21.24 -5.91
N GLY A 220 -7.63 22.12 -4.92
CA GLY A 220 -8.32 23.40 -5.08
C GLY A 220 -9.84 23.27 -5.19
N ILE A 221 -10.41 22.15 -4.76
CA ILE A 221 -11.86 21.88 -4.78
C ILE A 221 -12.45 22.26 -3.40
N GLU A 222 -13.69 22.77 -3.39
CA GLU A 222 -14.37 23.16 -2.14
C GLU A 222 -14.51 21.99 -1.16
N MET A 223 -14.11 22.20 0.09
CA MET A 223 -14.15 21.17 1.15
C MET A 223 -15.55 20.89 1.68
N THR A 224 -16.43 21.89 1.64
CA THR A 224 -17.77 21.84 2.22
C THR A 224 -18.82 22.03 1.11
N GLY A 225 -20.08 22.23 1.49
CA GLY A 225 -21.14 22.50 0.53
C GLY A 225 -21.59 21.23 -0.19
N ASN A 226 -21.66 21.29 -1.53
CA ASN A 226 -22.23 20.23 -2.37
C ASN A 226 -21.18 19.32 -3.02
N ASN A 227 -19.94 19.31 -2.52
CA ASN A 227 -18.91 18.42 -3.05
C ASN A 227 -19.31 16.95 -2.78
N PRO A 228 -19.34 16.07 -3.80
CA PRO A 228 -19.72 14.68 -3.62
C PRO A 228 -18.60 13.78 -3.08
N SER A 229 -17.34 14.25 -3.03
CA SER A 229 -16.22 13.41 -2.63
C SER A 229 -16.34 12.93 -1.19
N LEU A 230 -16.00 11.66 -0.99
CA LEU A 230 -15.80 11.03 0.30
C LEU A 230 -14.71 11.71 1.14
N MET A 231 -13.76 12.37 0.48
CA MET A 231 -12.67 13.13 1.11
C MET A 231 -13.04 14.60 1.37
N SER A 232 -14.32 14.96 1.25
CA SER A 232 -14.85 16.26 1.64
C SER A 232 -15.47 16.25 3.05
N TYR A 233 -15.75 17.44 3.60
CA TYR A 233 -16.53 17.63 4.84
C TYR A 233 -18.00 17.96 4.58
N ASN A 234 -18.56 17.51 3.45
CA ASN A 234 -19.98 17.68 3.17
C ASN A 234 -20.84 16.86 4.16
N GLN A 235 -21.55 17.58 5.03
CA GLN A 235 -22.40 16.99 6.07
C GLN A 235 -23.61 16.23 5.51
N ALA A 236 -23.99 16.46 4.24
CA ALA A 236 -25.05 15.69 3.60
C ALA A 236 -24.70 14.21 3.45
N HIS A 237 -23.41 13.87 3.49
CA HIS A 237 -22.89 12.50 3.45
C HIS A 237 -22.99 11.78 4.79
N TRP A 238 -23.29 12.48 5.89
CA TRP A 238 -23.27 11.89 7.22
C TRP A 238 -24.31 10.79 7.39
N THR A 239 -23.82 9.60 7.73
CA THR A 239 -24.65 8.44 8.04
C THR A 239 -25.37 8.61 9.38
N ARG A 240 -26.32 7.70 9.66
CA ARG A 240 -27.02 7.61 10.96
C ARG A 240 -26.91 6.19 11.52
N GLY A 241 -25.82 5.92 12.22
CA GLY A 241 -25.44 4.60 12.70
C GLY A 241 -25.22 3.66 11.53
N PHE A 242 -26.11 2.69 11.41
CA PHE A 242 -26.13 1.69 10.33
C PHE A 242 -27.21 2.00 9.30
N GLU A 243 -27.38 3.29 8.97
CA GLU A 243 -28.25 3.77 7.91
C GLU A 243 -27.44 4.67 6.97
N PRO A 244 -27.54 4.47 5.63
CA PRO A 244 -26.88 5.32 4.67
C PRO A 244 -27.41 6.76 4.77
N SER A 245 -26.59 7.73 4.38
CA SER A 245 -27.05 9.11 4.25
C SER A 245 -28.02 9.26 3.08
N LEU A 246 -28.82 10.33 3.09
CA LEU A 246 -29.72 10.65 1.98
C LEU A 246 -28.96 11.02 0.71
N GLN A 247 -27.72 11.50 0.87
CA GLN A 247 -26.80 11.82 -0.19
C GLN A 247 -25.46 11.13 0.10
N PRO A 248 -25.32 9.83 -0.19
CA PRO A 248 -24.07 9.11 0.02
C PRO A 248 -22.91 9.78 -0.70
N ALA A 249 -21.74 9.82 -0.06
CA ALA A 249 -20.52 10.27 -0.72
C ALA A 249 -20.18 9.36 -1.91
N ALA A 250 -19.46 9.93 -2.88
CA ALA A 250 -18.91 9.27 -4.05
C ALA A 250 -17.40 9.44 -4.11
N MET A 251 -16.75 8.75 -5.05
CA MET A 251 -15.36 9.02 -5.41
C MET A 251 -15.36 10.02 -6.57
N ILE A 252 -14.63 11.12 -6.42
CA ILE A 252 -14.37 12.02 -7.56
C ILE A 252 -13.25 11.43 -8.44
N PRO A 253 -13.06 11.92 -9.68
CA PRO A 253 -12.04 11.38 -10.58
C PRO A 253 -10.63 11.39 -9.98
N GLU A 254 -10.29 12.42 -9.19
CA GLU A 254 -9.02 12.50 -8.45
C GLU A 254 -8.85 11.36 -7.44
N ASP A 255 -9.91 11.01 -6.69
CA ASP A 255 -9.89 9.92 -5.71
C ASP A 255 -9.63 8.58 -6.41
N ILE A 256 -10.36 8.29 -7.50
CA ILE A 256 -10.23 7.03 -8.26
C ILE A 256 -8.81 6.91 -8.83
N ARG A 257 -8.31 7.98 -9.46
CA ARG A 257 -6.96 8.03 -10.03
C ARG A 257 -5.87 7.80 -8.98
N ALA A 258 -6.02 8.39 -7.80
CA ALA A 258 -5.07 8.23 -6.71
C ALA A 258 -5.11 6.80 -6.14
N LEU A 259 -6.31 6.25 -5.90
CA LEU A 259 -6.45 4.87 -5.40
C LEU A 259 -5.95 3.81 -6.40
N ALA A 260 -6.10 4.05 -7.71
CA ALA A 260 -5.58 3.17 -8.76
C ALA A 260 -4.05 3.02 -8.71
N LEU A 261 -3.34 3.96 -8.09
CA LEU A 261 -1.90 3.88 -7.87
C LEU A 261 -1.53 3.00 -6.66
N ASN A 262 -2.49 2.51 -5.87
CA ASN A 262 -2.26 1.77 -4.63
C ASN A 262 -2.68 0.28 -4.74
N ASP A 263 -2.07 -0.45 -5.68
CA ASP A 263 -2.43 -1.84 -6.01
C ASP A 263 -2.24 -2.84 -4.85
N ARG A 264 -1.30 -2.58 -3.93
CA ARG A 264 -1.11 -3.39 -2.72
C ARG A 264 -2.36 -3.45 -1.86
N LEU A 265 -3.11 -2.34 -1.80
CA LEU A 265 -4.28 -2.20 -0.96
C LEU A 265 -5.57 -2.46 -1.73
N ILE A 266 -5.71 -1.89 -2.93
CA ILE A 266 -6.91 -2.04 -3.78
C ILE A 266 -6.50 -2.70 -5.10
N PRO A 267 -6.43 -4.04 -5.13
CA PRO A 267 -6.04 -4.77 -6.33
C PRO A 267 -6.88 -4.43 -7.55
N ASN A 268 -6.22 -4.40 -8.71
CA ASN A 268 -6.87 -4.35 -10.03
C ASN A 268 -7.77 -3.12 -10.23
N LEU A 269 -7.59 -2.05 -9.46
CA LEU A 269 -8.26 -0.78 -9.71
C LEU A 269 -7.52 -0.06 -10.84
N GLU A 270 -8.20 0.15 -11.95
CA GLU A 270 -7.69 0.91 -13.08
C GLU A 270 -8.41 2.27 -13.16
N PHE A 271 -7.66 3.31 -13.50
CA PHE A 271 -8.20 4.63 -13.82
C PHE A 271 -8.20 4.85 -15.33
N SER A 272 -9.33 5.28 -15.87
CA SER A 272 -9.50 5.62 -17.28
C SER A 272 -10.09 7.02 -17.41
N SER A 273 -9.34 7.93 -18.04
CA SER A 273 -9.81 9.30 -18.28
C SER A 273 -11.06 9.37 -19.14
N THR A 274 -11.33 8.37 -19.98
CA THR A 274 -12.54 8.31 -20.82
C THR A 274 -13.76 7.79 -20.07
N LYS A 275 -13.58 7.03 -18.99
CA LYS A 275 -14.66 6.39 -18.22
C LYS A 275 -14.96 7.16 -16.95
N ASP A 276 -13.91 7.57 -16.24
CA ASP A 276 -14.00 8.03 -14.86
C ASP A 276 -14.00 9.57 -14.76
N VAL A 277 -13.75 10.29 -15.85
CA VAL A 277 -13.81 11.76 -15.89
C VAL A 277 -15.08 12.20 -16.63
N PRO A 278 -16.06 12.82 -15.96
CA PRO A 278 -17.28 13.30 -16.61
C PRO A 278 -17.00 14.37 -17.68
N ASP A 279 -17.87 14.46 -18.68
CA ASP A 279 -17.79 15.48 -19.72
C ASP A 279 -17.76 16.90 -19.12
N GLY A 280 -16.77 17.69 -19.52
CA GLY A 280 -16.57 19.05 -19.03
C GLY A 280 -15.91 19.15 -17.64
N TYR A 281 -15.63 18.02 -16.97
CA TYR A 281 -14.88 18.02 -15.72
C TYR A 281 -13.41 18.36 -15.95
N LYS A 282 -12.89 19.33 -15.21
CA LYS A 282 -11.47 19.71 -15.27
C LYS A 282 -10.67 18.93 -14.23
N LEU A 283 -10.17 17.76 -14.63
CA LEU A 283 -9.32 16.93 -13.80
C LEU A 283 -8.07 17.70 -13.34
N PHE A 284 -7.76 17.63 -12.05
CA PHE A 284 -6.51 18.17 -11.55
C PHE A 284 -5.32 17.44 -12.17
N TRP A 285 -4.29 18.18 -12.57
CA TRP A 285 -3.28 17.67 -13.49
C TRP A 285 -2.40 16.53 -12.90
N THR A 286 -2.26 16.42 -11.58
CA THR A 286 -1.49 15.34 -10.91
C THR A 286 -2.17 14.81 -9.64
N PRO A 287 -2.06 13.52 -9.28
CA PRO A 287 -2.38 13.09 -7.92
C PRO A 287 -1.44 13.79 -6.94
N ILE A 288 -1.94 14.02 -5.72
CA ILE A 288 -1.19 14.66 -4.63
C ILE A 288 -0.97 13.60 -3.56
N PRO A 289 0.24 13.01 -3.49
CA PRO A 289 0.56 12.03 -2.47
C PRO A 289 0.67 12.70 -1.09
N LEU A 290 0.29 11.96 -0.05
CA LEU A 290 0.59 12.33 1.33
C LEU A 290 2.08 12.14 1.61
N ALA A 291 2.66 13.00 2.45
CA ALA A 291 4.08 12.90 2.79
C ALA A 291 4.35 11.73 3.76
N PRO A 292 5.56 11.13 3.74
CA PRO A 292 6.01 10.24 4.81
C PRO A 292 6.06 11.00 6.12
N ILE A 293 5.62 10.36 7.20
CA ILE A 293 5.65 10.97 8.53
C ILE A 293 6.71 10.29 9.40
N LYS A 294 7.34 11.05 10.29
CA LYS A 294 8.30 10.51 11.27
C LYS A 294 7.55 9.75 12.36
N MET A 295 8.11 8.61 12.76
CA MET A 295 7.53 7.76 13.81
C MET A 295 8.61 7.39 14.82
N GLU A 296 8.28 7.52 16.10
CA GLU A 296 9.22 7.22 17.18
C GLU A 296 9.63 5.73 17.14
N GLY A 297 10.93 5.46 17.23
CA GLY A 297 11.46 4.10 17.20
C GLY A 297 11.38 3.40 15.84
N GLN A 298 11.03 4.11 14.77
CA GLN A 298 11.05 3.60 13.40
C GLN A 298 12.09 4.35 12.56
N PRO A 299 12.72 3.71 11.57
CA PRO A 299 13.60 4.41 10.64
C PRO A 299 12.82 5.46 9.83
N ASP A 300 13.49 6.53 9.41
CA ASP A 300 12.92 7.51 8.49
C ASP A 300 12.76 6.89 7.09
N TYR A 301 11.68 7.23 6.37
CA TYR A 301 11.47 6.84 4.98
C TYR A 301 12.22 7.82 4.05
N THR A 302 13.54 7.82 4.17
CA THR A 302 14.41 8.77 3.47
C THR A 302 15.68 8.05 3.02
N ILE A 303 16.10 8.29 1.78
CA ILE A 303 17.45 7.98 1.31
C ILE A 303 18.22 9.28 1.36
N GLU A 304 19.30 9.34 2.13
CA GLU A 304 20.18 10.52 2.12
C GLU A 304 21.01 10.51 0.83
N VAL A 305 21.12 11.66 0.18
CA VAL A 305 21.89 11.80 -1.06
C VAL A 305 22.86 12.95 -0.93
N LYS A 306 24.12 12.70 -1.27
CA LYS A 306 25.15 13.73 -1.42
C LYS A 306 25.70 13.69 -2.84
N SER A 307 26.10 14.86 -3.33
CA SER A 307 26.64 15.02 -4.66
C SER A 307 27.93 15.85 -4.62
N ASN A 308 28.87 15.55 -5.51
CA ASN A 308 30.03 16.41 -5.76
C ASN A 308 29.67 17.68 -6.56
N ALA A 309 28.54 17.66 -7.28
CA ALA A 309 27.99 18.78 -8.01
C ALA A 309 26.98 19.57 -7.15
N GLY A 310 26.99 20.89 -7.28
CA GLY A 310 25.94 21.77 -6.76
C GLY A 310 24.60 21.56 -7.46
N SER A 311 23.56 22.28 -7.03
CA SER A 311 22.22 22.23 -7.63
C SER A 311 21.89 23.56 -8.33
N ALA A 312 21.40 23.48 -9.56
CA ALA A 312 20.95 24.61 -10.35
C ALA A 312 19.42 24.75 -10.32
N PHE A 313 18.91 25.91 -10.76
CA PHE A 313 17.48 26.18 -10.97
C PHE A 313 16.59 25.93 -9.74
N ASN A 314 17.11 26.20 -8.54
CA ASN A 314 16.43 25.95 -7.26
C ASN A 314 16.00 24.49 -7.03
N SER A 315 16.58 23.55 -7.77
CA SER A 315 16.37 22.12 -7.55
C SER A 315 17.18 21.60 -6.36
N LYS A 316 16.86 20.38 -5.95
CA LYS A 316 17.48 19.71 -4.80
C LYS A 316 17.91 18.31 -5.20
N VAL A 317 19.09 17.88 -4.76
CA VAL A 317 19.61 16.54 -5.10
C VAL A 317 18.69 15.44 -4.56
N GLU A 318 18.05 15.70 -3.42
CA GLU A 318 17.11 14.79 -2.77
C GLU A 318 15.88 14.52 -3.65
N SER A 319 15.53 15.39 -4.60
CA SER A 319 14.43 15.16 -5.53
C SER A 319 14.70 13.97 -6.48
N CYS A 320 15.94 13.51 -6.62
CA CYS A 320 16.27 12.35 -7.46
C CYS A 320 15.98 11.01 -6.78
N VAL A 321 15.70 10.99 -5.48
CA VAL A 321 15.31 9.79 -4.71
C VAL A 321 13.95 10.00 -4.08
N VAL A 322 13.20 8.91 -3.86
CA VAL A 322 11.97 8.86 -3.04
C VAL A 322 11.11 10.14 -3.16
N GLY A 323 10.37 10.27 -4.25
CA GLY A 323 9.64 11.51 -4.54
C GLY A 323 8.65 11.37 -5.68
N TYR A 324 8.56 12.40 -6.51
CA TYR A 324 7.64 12.48 -7.63
C TYR A 324 8.40 12.18 -8.92
N PHE A 325 8.19 11.01 -9.51
CA PHE A 325 8.84 10.64 -10.75
C PHE A 325 7.91 10.89 -11.92
N ARG A 326 8.40 11.63 -12.93
CA ARG A 326 7.61 12.05 -14.10
C ARG A 326 8.24 11.54 -15.40
N GLN A 327 7.38 11.21 -16.38
CA GLN A 327 7.85 11.00 -17.74
C GLN A 327 8.52 12.27 -18.27
N SER A 328 9.42 12.08 -19.24
CA SER A 328 9.93 13.17 -20.05
C SER A 328 8.81 13.60 -21.00
N PRO A 329 8.21 14.79 -20.85
CA PRO A 329 6.96 15.14 -21.52
C PRO A 329 7.09 15.49 -23.02
N GLY A 330 8.15 15.05 -23.70
CA GLY A 330 8.42 15.40 -25.10
C GLY A 330 9.24 16.69 -25.26
N PRO A 331 9.30 17.27 -26.47
CA PRO A 331 10.33 18.25 -26.88
C PRO A 331 10.21 19.65 -26.25
N ASP A 332 9.11 19.95 -25.58
CA ASP A 332 8.87 21.23 -24.92
C ASP A 332 9.68 21.35 -23.62
N ILE A 333 10.12 22.57 -23.28
CA ILE A 333 10.93 22.80 -22.08
C ILE A 333 10.09 22.60 -20.82
N TYR A 334 10.24 21.43 -20.21
CA TYR A 334 9.59 21.08 -18.95
C TYR A 334 10.64 20.70 -17.92
N PHE A 335 11.03 21.67 -17.10
CA PHE A 335 11.82 21.45 -15.91
C PHE A 335 10.98 21.78 -14.67
N ASP A 336 10.93 20.85 -13.71
CA ASP A 336 10.23 21.04 -12.44
C ASP A 336 11.22 20.86 -11.29
N ALA A 337 11.67 21.97 -10.71
CA ALA A 337 12.62 22.00 -9.61
C ALA A 337 12.13 21.25 -8.35
N GLY A 338 10.81 21.01 -8.22
CA GLY A 338 10.25 20.25 -7.11
C GLY A 338 10.43 18.74 -7.25
N SER A 339 10.52 18.21 -8.49
CA SER A 339 10.55 16.77 -8.78
C SER A 339 11.80 16.31 -9.53
N MET A 340 12.63 17.24 -10.00
CA MET A 340 13.84 16.95 -10.76
C MET A 340 15.02 17.64 -10.11
N TRP A 341 16.18 17.00 -10.20
CA TRP A 341 17.46 17.60 -9.84
C TRP A 341 18.22 18.00 -11.09
N HIS A 342 18.75 19.22 -11.12
CA HIS A 342 19.68 19.69 -12.13
C HIS A 342 21.02 19.97 -11.49
N SER A 343 22.07 19.28 -11.92
CA SER A 343 23.42 19.51 -11.39
C SER A 343 23.98 20.83 -11.92
N GLU A 344 24.84 21.49 -11.15
CA GLU A 344 25.77 22.45 -11.74
C GLU A 344 26.78 21.72 -12.65
N PRO A 345 27.40 22.40 -13.63
CA PRO A 345 28.41 21.79 -14.48
C PRO A 345 29.64 21.31 -13.69
N VAL A 346 30.15 20.12 -13.99
CA VAL A 346 31.35 19.54 -13.38
C VAL A 346 32.46 19.31 -14.42
N ALA A 347 33.72 19.21 -13.98
CA ALA A 347 34.83 18.96 -14.89
C ALA A 347 34.85 17.51 -15.44
N GLU A 348 34.44 16.56 -14.60
CA GLU A 348 34.50 15.12 -14.85
C GLU A 348 33.10 14.49 -14.66
N ASN A 349 32.98 13.42 -13.88
CA ASN A 349 31.72 12.76 -13.58
C ASN A 349 31.01 13.41 -12.38
N VAL A 350 29.68 13.37 -12.41
CA VAL A 350 28.83 13.70 -11.27
C VAL A 350 28.73 12.46 -10.39
N THR A 351 29.01 12.57 -9.10
CA THR A 351 28.90 11.47 -8.17
C THR A 351 27.69 11.64 -7.27
N LEU A 352 26.99 10.54 -6.97
CA LEU A 352 25.95 10.48 -5.95
C LEU A 352 26.30 9.44 -4.90
N ASP A 353 26.46 9.87 -3.66
CA ASP A 353 26.56 9.00 -2.50
C ASP A 353 25.18 8.85 -1.85
N LEU A 354 24.64 7.64 -1.91
CA LEU A 354 23.34 7.27 -1.36
C LEU A 354 23.54 6.54 -0.04
N THR A 355 22.82 6.96 0.99
CA THR A 355 22.77 6.26 2.28
C THR A 355 21.34 5.88 2.61
N PHE A 356 21.06 4.58 2.60
CA PHE A 356 19.80 4.02 3.05
C PHE A 356 19.73 4.05 4.59
N PRO A 357 18.54 4.01 5.20
CA PRO A 357 18.40 4.02 6.66
C PRO A 357 18.89 2.72 7.33
N PHE A 358 19.11 1.66 6.54
CA PHE A 358 19.70 0.37 6.93
C PHE A 358 20.29 -0.31 5.69
N PRO A 359 21.07 -1.39 5.86
CA PRO A 359 21.55 -2.17 4.72
C PRO A 359 20.40 -2.69 3.86
N VAL A 360 20.47 -2.42 2.56
CA VAL A 360 19.53 -2.92 1.55
C VAL A 360 20.27 -3.78 0.54
N GLU A 361 19.62 -4.84 0.12
CA GLU A 361 20.04 -5.67 -0.98
C GLU A 361 19.48 -5.09 -2.25
N LEU A 362 20.35 -4.87 -3.24
CA LEU A 362 19.95 -4.49 -4.58
C LEU A 362 20.56 -5.45 -5.60
N THR A 363 19.84 -5.55 -6.71
CA THR A 363 20.24 -6.27 -7.93
C THR A 363 20.15 -5.38 -9.16
N LYS A 364 19.44 -4.26 -9.06
CA LYS A 364 19.21 -3.33 -10.15
C LYS A 364 18.95 -1.91 -9.65
N ILE A 365 19.51 -0.95 -10.36
CA ILE A 365 19.17 0.48 -10.22
C ILE A 365 18.72 0.97 -11.60
N ARG A 366 17.56 1.65 -11.62
CA ARG A 366 17.03 2.32 -12.81
C ARG A 366 17.12 3.82 -12.61
N LEU A 367 17.56 4.51 -13.66
CA LEU A 367 17.85 5.93 -13.68
C LEU A 367 17.02 6.60 -14.77
N TYR A 368 16.37 7.71 -14.42
CA TYR A 368 15.63 8.55 -15.35
C TYR A 368 16.35 9.89 -15.48
N SER A 369 16.96 10.15 -16.63
CA SER A 369 17.77 11.35 -16.85
C SER A 369 17.16 12.33 -17.85
N GLY A 370 17.75 13.51 -17.89
CA GLY A 370 17.40 14.64 -18.73
C GLY A 370 15.99 15.16 -18.52
N HIS A 371 15.67 16.19 -19.28
CA HIS A 371 14.33 16.76 -19.33
C HIS A 371 14.00 17.21 -20.76
N SER A 372 12.71 17.35 -21.05
CA SER A 372 12.23 17.80 -22.37
C SER A 372 12.66 16.89 -23.54
N GLY A 373 13.05 15.65 -23.24
CA GLY A 373 13.60 14.69 -24.21
C GLY A 373 14.85 15.15 -24.97
N GLN A 374 15.52 16.22 -24.52
CA GLN A 374 16.59 16.88 -25.30
C GLN A 374 17.80 17.26 -24.45
N TYR A 375 17.60 17.64 -23.19
CA TYR A 375 18.63 18.34 -22.44
C TYR A 375 19.20 17.52 -21.30
N HIS A 376 20.51 17.66 -21.13
CA HIS A 376 21.30 17.16 -20.00
C HIS A 376 21.10 15.67 -19.66
N PRO A 377 21.10 14.73 -20.64
CA PRO A 377 21.07 13.31 -20.35
C PRO A 377 22.35 12.85 -19.67
N VAL A 378 22.24 11.79 -18.87
CA VAL A 378 23.38 10.99 -18.44
C VAL A 378 23.85 10.13 -19.61
N LYS A 379 25.15 10.08 -19.88
CA LYS A 379 25.75 9.31 -20.99
C LYS A 379 26.21 7.92 -20.59
N ALA A 380 26.70 7.79 -19.37
CA ALA A 380 27.03 6.51 -18.77
C ALA A 380 26.80 6.61 -17.26
N PHE A 381 26.54 5.49 -16.61
CA PHE A 381 26.55 5.43 -15.17
C PHE A 381 27.13 4.12 -14.63
N SER A 382 27.92 4.25 -13.57
CA SER A 382 28.48 3.12 -12.84
C SER A 382 27.95 3.06 -11.41
N VAL A 383 27.96 1.86 -10.85
CA VAL A 383 27.48 1.58 -9.50
C VAL A 383 28.56 0.86 -8.72
N SER A 384 28.86 1.36 -7.53
CA SER A 384 29.66 0.69 -6.52
C SER A 384 28.92 0.66 -5.18
N ALA A 385 29.31 -0.29 -4.33
CA ALA A 385 28.81 -0.39 -2.97
C ALA A 385 29.98 -0.36 -1.99
N SER A 386 29.79 0.25 -0.82
CA SER A 386 30.81 0.22 0.23
C SER A 386 30.96 -1.18 0.82
N THR A 387 32.20 -1.61 1.03
CA THR A 387 32.57 -2.80 1.80
C THR A 387 32.56 -2.52 3.30
N GLU A 388 32.68 -3.56 4.13
CA GLU A 388 32.83 -3.42 5.59
C GLU A 388 34.06 -2.58 5.99
N THR A 389 35.10 -2.53 5.14
CA THR A 389 36.31 -1.73 5.35
C THR A 389 36.16 -0.26 4.93
N GLY A 390 35.03 0.11 4.34
CA GLY A 390 34.77 1.45 3.79
C GLY A 390 35.29 1.64 2.35
N ASP A 391 35.91 0.63 1.76
CA ASP A 391 36.34 0.67 0.36
C ASP A 391 35.13 0.57 -0.59
N GLN A 392 35.23 1.13 -1.78
CA GLN A 392 34.20 0.97 -2.80
C GLN A 392 34.47 -0.26 -3.66
N LYS A 393 33.49 -1.17 -3.74
CA LYS A 393 33.51 -2.31 -4.65
C LYS A 393 32.71 -1.97 -5.91
N PRO A 394 33.35 -1.85 -7.09
CA PRO A 394 32.63 -1.69 -8.35
C PRO A 394 31.72 -2.89 -8.64
N LEU A 395 30.49 -2.63 -9.06
CA LEU A 395 29.49 -3.67 -9.34
C LEU A 395 29.14 -3.73 -10.83
N ALA A 396 28.89 -2.59 -11.47
CA ALA A 396 28.53 -2.52 -12.88
C ALA A 396 28.78 -1.14 -13.47
N ASN A 397 28.87 -1.07 -14.80
CA ASN A 397 28.91 0.14 -15.61
C ASN A 397 27.95 -0.02 -16.78
N HIS A 398 27.25 1.06 -17.16
CA HIS A 398 26.26 1.05 -18.23
C HIS A 398 26.35 2.33 -19.08
N GLU A 399 26.47 2.15 -20.40
CA GLU A 399 26.35 3.23 -21.38
C GLU A 399 24.87 3.49 -21.70
N MET A 400 24.43 4.73 -21.56
CA MET A 400 23.04 5.13 -21.74
C MET A 400 22.74 5.33 -23.23
N ALA A 401 21.94 4.43 -23.82
CA ALA A 401 21.44 4.57 -25.18
C ALA A 401 20.27 5.56 -25.29
N SER A 402 19.62 5.90 -24.17
CA SER A 402 18.46 6.79 -24.10
C SER A 402 18.50 7.64 -22.83
N PHE A 403 17.50 8.50 -22.62
CA PHE A 403 17.35 9.29 -21.39
C PHE A 403 17.11 8.43 -20.15
N ASP A 404 16.49 7.26 -20.33
CA ASP A 404 16.21 6.31 -19.27
C ASP A 404 17.08 5.08 -19.45
N GLY A 405 17.58 4.53 -18.35
CA GLY A 405 18.44 3.36 -18.39
C GLY A 405 18.40 2.59 -17.09
N GLU A 406 18.86 1.35 -17.14
CA GLU A 406 18.97 0.50 -15.97
C GLU A 406 20.26 -0.30 -16.02
N VAL A 407 20.79 -0.60 -14.84
CA VAL A 407 21.97 -1.44 -14.66
C VAL A 407 21.63 -2.55 -13.70
N THR A 408 21.99 -3.78 -14.10
CA THR A 408 21.81 -4.99 -13.30
C THR A 408 23.16 -5.49 -12.83
N PHE A 409 23.21 -6.00 -11.61
CA PHE A 409 24.41 -6.54 -10.98
C PHE A 409 24.06 -7.70 -10.04
N ALA A 410 25.08 -8.44 -9.59
CA ALA A 410 24.88 -9.52 -8.64
C ALA A 410 24.27 -8.98 -7.32
N SER A 411 23.39 -9.76 -6.70
CA SER A 411 22.77 -9.40 -5.43
C SER A 411 23.82 -8.94 -4.41
N THR A 412 23.70 -7.68 -4.01
CA THR A 412 24.68 -7.01 -3.14
C THR A 412 23.93 -6.27 -2.04
N GLU A 413 24.28 -6.55 -0.79
CA GLU A 413 23.73 -5.87 0.38
C GLU A 413 24.68 -4.78 0.84
N SER A 414 24.19 -3.54 0.91
CA SER A 414 24.93 -2.41 1.47
C SER A 414 23.98 -1.31 1.92
N GLN A 415 24.42 -0.53 2.91
CA GLN A 415 23.74 0.70 3.31
C GLN A 415 24.20 1.90 2.47
N HIS A 416 25.43 1.86 1.95
CA HIS A 416 26.07 2.96 1.26
C HIS A 416 26.37 2.57 -0.19
N TRP A 417 25.80 3.33 -1.11
CA TRP A 417 25.90 3.12 -2.54
C TRP A 417 26.49 4.35 -3.18
N HIS A 418 27.34 4.15 -4.17
CA HIS A 418 27.97 5.24 -4.90
C HIS A 418 27.66 5.08 -6.38
N LEU A 419 27.16 6.16 -6.98
CA LEU A 419 26.87 6.24 -8.41
C LEU A 419 27.80 7.27 -9.02
N GLU A 420 28.43 6.92 -10.14
CA GLU A 420 29.20 7.85 -10.94
C GLU A 420 28.50 8.04 -12.29
N LEU A 421 28.15 9.27 -12.63
CA LEU A 421 27.29 9.65 -13.75
C LEU A 421 28.09 10.53 -14.73
N THR A 422 28.25 10.06 -15.96
CA THR A 422 28.98 10.80 -16.99
C THR A 422 28.06 11.81 -17.67
N PRO A 423 28.33 13.13 -17.58
CA PRO A 423 27.54 14.14 -18.27
C PRO A 423 27.80 14.13 -19.78
N GLY A 424 26.86 14.70 -20.54
CA GLY A 424 27.10 15.06 -21.94
C GLY A 424 27.97 16.32 -22.10
N GLU A 425 27.98 16.89 -23.29
CA GLU A 425 28.79 18.08 -23.63
C GLU A 425 28.52 19.29 -22.73
N SER A 426 27.31 19.41 -22.18
CA SER A 426 26.94 20.48 -21.24
C SER A 426 27.64 20.39 -19.89
N LYS A 427 28.30 19.27 -19.58
CA LYS A 427 28.95 19.00 -18.28
C LYS A 427 28.01 18.99 -17.07
N ALA A 428 26.72 19.16 -17.30
CA ALA A 428 25.64 19.05 -16.33
C ALA A 428 24.70 17.90 -16.70
N ILE A 429 24.02 17.37 -15.69
CA ILE A 429 22.98 16.34 -15.84
C ILE A 429 21.67 16.82 -15.21
N VAL A 430 20.56 16.25 -15.69
CA VAL A 430 19.28 16.29 -14.98
C VAL A 430 18.88 14.88 -14.60
N LEU A 431 18.40 14.69 -13.38
CA LEU A 431 17.80 13.46 -12.89
C LEU A 431 16.33 13.71 -12.53
N ARG A 432 15.46 12.90 -13.13
CA ARG A 432 14.02 12.83 -12.83
C ARG A 432 13.69 11.80 -11.76
N GLY A 433 14.60 10.87 -11.48
CA GLY A 433 14.42 9.86 -10.44
C GLY A 433 15.39 8.69 -10.53
N LEU A 434 15.55 8.00 -9.40
CA LEU A 434 16.27 6.75 -9.22
C LEU A 434 15.32 5.73 -8.60
N ARG A 435 15.27 4.51 -9.16
CA ARG A 435 14.49 3.38 -8.64
C ARG A 435 15.42 2.23 -8.29
N PHE A 436 15.15 1.57 -7.17
CA PHE A 436 16.03 0.56 -6.58
C PHE A 436 15.28 -0.76 -6.49
N TYR A 437 15.91 -1.87 -6.90
CA TYR A 437 15.24 -3.18 -6.95
C TYR A 437 16.11 -4.30 -6.38
N SER A 438 15.49 -5.19 -5.62
CA SER A 438 16.00 -6.55 -5.36
C SER A 438 15.12 -7.56 -6.08
N GLY A 439 15.72 -8.29 -7.02
CA GLY A 439 15.00 -9.07 -8.02
C GLY A 439 14.01 -8.19 -8.78
N THR A 440 12.73 -8.57 -8.72
CA THR A 440 11.62 -7.84 -9.36
C THR A 440 10.94 -6.85 -8.41
N THR A 441 11.30 -6.83 -7.13
CA THR A 441 10.63 -6.02 -6.12
C THR A 441 11.33 -4.68 -5.96
N GLU A 442 10.60 -3.60 -6.16
CA GLU A 442 11.09 -2.25 -5.88
C GLU A 442 11.22 -2.02 -4.36
N VAL A 443 12.36 -1.50 -3.97
CA VAL A 443 12.74 -1.16 -2.60
C VAL A 443 12.75 0.37 -2.50
N PHE A 444 12.05 0.92 -1.50
CA PHE A 444 11.77 2.37 -1.40
C PHE A 444 11.08 2.94 -2.66
N PRO A 445 9.87 2.45 -3.02
CA PRO A 445 9.12 3.03 -4.13
C PRO A 445 8.92 4.55 -3.98
N PRO A 446 8.88 5.29 -5.09
CA PRO A 446 8.61 6.73 -5.07
C PRO A 446 7.22 7.02 -4.49
N GLN A 447 7.03 8.23 -3.94
CA GLN A 447 5.74 8.66 -3.42
C GLN A 447 4.69 8.77 -4.53
N LEU A 448 5.12 9.16 -5.73
CA LEU A 448 4.31 9.18 -6.93
C LEU A 448 5.16 8.79 -8.13
N CYS A 449 4.76 7.76 -8.87
CA CYS A 449 5.35 7.40 -10.15
C CYS A 449 4.31 7.63 -11.26
N LEU A 450 4.60 8.57 -12.16
CA LEU A 450 3.79 8.80 -13.36
C LEU A 450 4.52 8.33 -14.63
N VAL A 451 5.54 7.46 -14.48
CA VAL A 451 6.49 7.14 -15.56
C VAL A 451 6.06 5.96 -16.45
N GLU A 452 4.94 5.30 -16.14
CA GLU A 452 4.54 4.03 -16.77
C GLU A 452 3.38 4.17 -17.75
#